data_AF-A0AAW1LPT3-F1
#
_entry.id   AF-A0AAW1LPT3-F1
#
_cell.length_a   1.000
_cell.length_b   1.000
_cell.length_c   1.000
_cell.angle_alpha   90.00
_cell.angle_beta   90.00
_cell.angle_gamma   90.00
#
_symmetry.space_group_name_H-M   'P 1'
#
loop_
_entity.id
_entity.type
_entity.pdbx_description
1 polymer ?
#
loop_
_entity_poly.entity_id
_entity_poly.type
_entity_poly.pdbx_seq_one_letter_code
_entity_poly.pdbx_strand_id
1 'polypeptide(L)'
;MGEGEWTDDEVLQFLLGNHSNEEDKQNETLSTYRRRKVQNDDYIDRLSTPLIEVLSVCISSDFNDGEPCEIYGSILALEEQCPLFDLYDRSNPEDSETIVKRGTLSLKGPDDRAIIPSLSPTLHICLKDRIRGVEVVNGHLNLELGDEDSCDRLIKRAVEGAYGVAYVYYVVFQFAVYGTFEVRVTSNDNDGKKGNVADIYGSIVAEYENATMYCNDDDEVKLFAPRLFDEPPHLPLRVLLGTPIRLFRNVLAVPAYSSLSIKVNLCDSNGTIADGCLEFPAYTLGDKTLCIQTQYACVEVTVRWHHAYYYIYKDRFAKYSKPETGKRQKTEMLFDCEPDFPPCIPRKVPSYHFGSLGTEVFSVFVAGLTEKVSTLCGAITVDALGREIPIYDRDDSCPEMLSEDVLASVDVKHRGIRTSEIGMVLYLKDLASQLEVCRGNLRWCVGNLGGYMSFYNLRLCSIVRGDNGYAAVHYTIFDDSFEASVEVKCFCDGHLDNSIYLYGTLFGRYGEYDYSTSYQLKYYSSKLFDQPRDRPVETKAGSQITMLKSKVMVPADSFLIIEANMGALGIDGVEDTIHGTVEFNIDCCSTVTREIIGKSYRVEISVNFN
;
A
#
# COMPACT_ATOMS: atom_id res chain seq x y z
N MET A 1 -80.83 9.91 12.38
CA MET A 1 -79.47 9.35 12.42
C MET A 1 -78.95 9.53 11.01
N GLY A 2 -78.20 10.60 10.77
CA GLY A 2 -77.96 11.10 9.41
C GLY A 2 -76.74 10.45 8.79
N GLU A 3 -76.96 9.73 7.69
CA GLU A 3 -75.93 9.38 6.71
C GLU A 3 -75.38 10.68 6.11
N GLY A 4 -74.07 10.88 6.24
CA GLY A 4 -73.33 11.93 5.54
C GLY A 4 -72.46 11.26 4.49
N GLU A 5 -72.81 11.46 3.21
CA GLU A 5 -71.99 11.08 2.06
C GLU A 5 -70.69 11.90 2.08
N TRP A 6 -69.56 11.22 1.96
CA TRP A 6 -68.27 11.85 1.73
C TRP A 6 -68.24 12.35 0.29
N THR A 7 -67.80 13.59 0.07
CA THR A 7 -67.61 14.10 -1.29
C THR A 7 -66.34 13.52 -1.90
N ASP A 8 -66.31 13.32 -3.23
CA ASP A 8 -65.16 12.75 -3.94
C ASP A 8 -63.85 13.53 -3.70
N ASP A 9 -63.95 14.84 -3.39
CA ASP A 9 -62.81 15.69 -3.03
C ASP A 9 -62.27 15.43 -1.60
N GLU A 10 -63.12 14.98 -0.67
CA GLU A 10 -62.71 14.62 0.70
C GLU A 10 -62.03 13.24 0.75
N VAL A 11 -62.44 12.33 -0.14
CA VAL A 11 -61.75 11.04 -0.34
C VAL A 11 -60.40 11.24 -1.03
N LEU A 12 -60.30 12.18 -1.97
CA LEU A 12 -59.03 12.55 -2.63
C LEU A 12 -58.04 13.21 -1.67
N GLN A 13 -58.48 14.07 -0.74
CA GLN A 13 -57.59 14.63 0.28
C GLN A 13 -57.11 13.60 1.32
N PHE A 14 -57.92 12.59 1.64
CA PHE A 14 -57.51 11.51 2.54
C PHE A 14 -56.56 10.51 1.88
N LEU A 15 -56.72 10.24 0.56
CA LEU A 15 -55.81 9.37 -0.20
C LEU A 15 -54.51 10.06 -0.63
N LEU A 16 -54.50 11.38 -0.78
CA LEU A 16 -53.32 12.16 -1.20
C LEU A 16 -52.55 12.79 -0.03
N GLY A 17 -53.13 12.84 1.17
CA GLY A 17 -52.54 13.48 2.34
C GLY A 17 -52.13 12.48 3.41
N ASN A 18 -51.05 11.72 3.20
CA ASN A 18 -50.11 11.21 4.24
C ASN A 18 -49.12 10.13 3.74
N HIS A 19 -48.52 10.29 2.55
CA HIS A 19 -47.42 9.38 2.15
C HIS A 19 -46.18 10.05 1.54
N SER A 20 -46.03 11.37 1.59
CA SER A 20 -44.94 12.08 0.90
C SER A 20 -44.08 12.96 1.82
N ASN A 21 -43.67 12.47 3.00
CA ASN A 21 -42.85 13.29 3.91
C ASN A 21 -41.79 12.55 4.75
N GLU A 22 -41.62 11.24 4.57
CA GLU A 22 -40.48 10.50 5.13
C GLU A 22 -39.53 9.99 4.05
N GLU A 23 -40.03 9.41 2.94
CA GLU A 23 -39.19 9.04 1.79
C GLU A 23 -38.57 10.27 1.10
N ASP A 24 -39.29 11.38 0.99
CA ASP A 24 -38.75 12.60 0.39
C ASP A 24 -37.74 13.28 1.30
N LYS A 25 -37.88 13.20 2.64
CA LYS A 25 -36.87 13.69 3.60
C LYS A 25 -35.66 12.77 3.71
N GLN A 26 -35.82 11.45 3.60
CA GLN A 26 -34.70 10.50 3.50
C GLN A 26 -33.95 10.66 2.18
N ASN A 27 -34.66 10.87 1.06
CA ASN A 27 -34.05 11.17 -0.24
C ASN A 27 -33.40 12.57 -0.27
N GLU A 28 -33.93 13.56 0.45
CA GLU A 28 -33.28 14.87 0.60
C GLU A 28 -32.01 14.75 1.46
N THR A 29 -32.00 13.91 2.50
CA THR A 29 -30.84 13.68 3.37
C THR A 29 -29.74 12.88 2.65
N LEU A 30 -30.09 11.84 1.88
CA LEU A 30 -29.17 11.08 1.03
C LEU A 30 -28.67 11.89 -0.18
N SER A 31 -29.50 12.74 -0.78
CA SER A 31 -29.09 13.59 -1.91
C SER A 31 -28.30 14.83 -1.48
N THR A 32 -28.51 15.38 -0.28
CA THR A 32 -27.62 16.40 0.31
C THR A 32 -26.28 15.79 0.75
N TYR A 33 -26.26 14.52 1.17
CA TYR A 33 -25.02 13.75 1.37
C TYR A 33 -24.24 13.56 0.06
N ARG A 34 -24.94 13.18 -1.03
CA ARG A 34 -24.37 13.03 -2.38
C ARG A 34 -23.99 14.37 -3.05
N ARG A 35 -24.55 15.51 -2.62
CA ARG A 35 -24.32 16.83 -3.27
C ARG A 35 -23.33 17.77 -2.59
N ARG A 36 -22.74 17.42 -1.45
CA ARG A 36 -21.53 18.13 -1.01
C ARG A 36 -20.38 17.69 -1.91
N LYS A 37 -20.27 18.33 -3.08
CA LYS A 37 -19.03 18.41 -3.85
C LYS A 37 -17.92 18.68 -2.85
N VAL A 38 -17.07 17.67 -2.65
CA VAL A 38 -15.79 17.80 -1.97
C VAL A 38 -15.12 19.00 -2.64
N GLN A 39 -14.88 20.07 -1.87
CA GLN A 39 -14.09 21.19 -2.39
C GLN A 39 -12.72 20.64 -2.76
N ASN A 40 -12.20 21.11 -3.90
CA ASN A 40 -11.07 20.54 -4.64
C ASN A 40 -9.75 20.35 -3.86
N ASP A 41 -9.65 20.81 -2.61
CA ASP A 41 -8.40 20.85 -1.85
C ASP A 41 -8.35 19.92 -0.64
N ASP A 42 -9.44 19.27 -0.21
CA ASP A 42 -9.45 18.77 1.16
C ASP A 42 -8.74 17.42 1.40
N TYR A 43 -8.74 16.41 0.51
CA TYR A 43 -7.99 15.17 0.79
C TYR A 43 -7.55 14.44 -0.49
N ILE A 44 -6.31 14.70 -0.92
CA ILE A 44 -5.63 14.05 -2.05
C ILE A 44 -5.21 12.62 -1.65
N ASP A 45 -5.46 11.66 -2.53
CA ASP A 45 -5.01 10.28 -2.33
C ASP A 45 -3.48 10.14 -2.31
N ARG A 46 -3.01 9.19 -1.50
CA ARG A 46 -1.58 8.91 -1.32
C ARG A 46 -1.27 7.57 -1.98
N LEU A 47 -0.67 7.60 -3.17
CA LEU A 47 -0.18 6.39 -3.82
C LEU A 47 0.91 5.79 -2.94
N SER A 48 0.76 4.52 -2.60
CA SER A 48 1.53 3.83 -1.58
C SER A 48 1.93 2.43 -2.04
N THR A 49 2.94 1.90 -1.38
CA THR A 49 3.43 0.54 -1.57
C THR A 49 3.94 0.00 -0.23
N PRO A 50 3.98 -1.32 -0.04
CA PRO A 50 4.71 -1.88 1.09
C PRO A 50 6.17 -1.43 1.05
N LEU A 51 6.72 -0.99 2.20
CA LEU A 51 8.11 -0.59 2.36
C LEU A 51 8.67 -1.10 3.69
N ILE A 52 9.97 -1.38 3.74
CA ILE A 52 10.67 -1.74 4.98
C ILE A 52 11.48 -0.55 5.47
N GLU A 53 11.45 -0.35 6.78
CA GLU A 53 12.29 0.60 7.49
C GLU A 53 13.14 -0.13 8.53
N VAL A 54 14.46 -0.08 8.39
CA VAL A 54 15.39 -0.60 9.40
C VAL A 54 15.69 0.52 10.38
N LEU A 55 15.08 0.42 11.56
CA LEU A 55 15.08 1.49 12.56
C LEU A 55 16.39 1.52 13.34
N SER A 56 16.86 0.35 13.79
CA SER A 56 18.11 0.24 14.55
C SER A 56 18.71 -1.15 14.50
N VAL A 57 20.03 -1.21 14.74
CA VAL A 57 20.76 -2.45 14.96
C VAL A 57 21.50 -2.35 16.28
N CYS A 58 21.16 -3.21 17.22
CA CYS A 58 21.74 -3.25 18.55
C CYS A 58 22.66 -4.46 18.67
N ILE A 59 23.84 -4.29 19.26
CA ILE A 59 24.73 -5.41 19.55
C ILE A 59 24.56 -5.79 21.00
N SER A 60 24.27 -7.07 21.26
CA SER A 60 24.28 -7.59 22.62
C SER A 60 25.71 -7.57 23.13
N SER A 61 25.99 -6.76 24.15
CA SER A 61 27.31 -6.73 24.81
C SER A 61 27.44 -7.77 25.92
N ASP A 62 26.51 -8.74 26.01
CA ASP A 62 26.52 -9.77 27.06
C ASP A 62 27.74 -10.67 26.95
N PHE A 63 28.38 -10.74 25.78
CA PHE A 63 29.66 -11.43 25.58
C PHE A 63 30.87 -10.69 26.16
N ASN A 64 30.67 -9.48 26.66
CA ASN A 64 31.74 -8.60 27.10
C ASN A 64 31.56 -8.10 28.55
N ASP A 65 30.83 -8.84 29.38
CA ASP A 65 30.59 -8.49 30.79
C ASP A 65 30.05 -7.05 31.01
N GLY A 66 29.50 -6.42 29.97
CA GLY A 66 29.01 -5.03 29.98
C GLY A 66 30.03 -3.94 29.63
N GLU A 67 31.27 -4.28 29.29
CA GLU A 67 32.28 -3.31 28.85
C GLU A 67 31.97 -2.76 27.44
N PRO A 68 32.44 -1.54 27.10
CA PRO A 68 32.29 -0.98 25.76
C PRO A 68 32.96 -1.85 24.68
N CYS A 69 32.38 -1.85 23.48
CA CYS A 69 32.93 -2.49 22.28
C CYS A 69 33.21 -1.44 21.21
N GLU A 70 34.24 -1.65 20.38
CA GLU A 70 34.54 -0.79 19.24
C GLU A 70 34.21 -1.52 17.95
N ILE A 71 32.99 -1.32 17.44
CA ILE A 71 32.45 -2.09 16.33
C ILE A 71 32.83 -1.46 15.00
N TYR A 72 33.28 -2.31 14.07
CA TYR A 72 33.55 -1.94 12.68
C TYR A 72 33.07 -3.07 11.76
N GLY A 73 32.94 -2.78 10.46
CA GLY A 73 32.42 -3.71 9.46
C GLY A 73 31.29 -3.12 8.62
N SER A 74 30.38 -3.95 8.15
CA SER A 74 29.30 -3.54 7.25
C SER A 74 27.96 -4.23 7.52
N ILE A 75 26.89 -3.52 7.17
CA ILE A 75 25.52 -4.05 7.07
C ILE A 75 24.99 -3.64 5.69
N LEU A 76 24.77 -4.62 4.83
CA LEU A 76 24.37 -4.44 3.45
C LEU A 76 22.92 -4.88 3.27
N ALA A 77 22.09 -4.07 2.64
CA ALA A 77 20.82 -4.54 2.09
C ALA A 77 21.07 -5.13 0.70
N LEU A 78 20.60 -6.35 0.45
CA LEU A 78 20.73 -7.08 -0.81
C LEU A 78 19.36 -7.30 -1.44
N GLU A 79 19.25 -7.17 -2.76
CA GLU A 79 18.09 -7.58 -3.57
C GLU A 79 18.56 -8.67 -4.54
N GLU A 80 17.93 -9.84 -4.54
CA GLU A 80 18.33 -10.98 -5.40
C GLU A 80 19.86 -11.26 -5.36
N GLN A 81 20.47 -11.11 -4.18
CA GLN A 81 21.93 -11.25 -3.95
C GLN A 81 22.81 -10.16 -4.57
N CYS A 82 22.24 -9.12 -5.18
CA CYS A 82 22.95 -7.92 -5.60
C CYS A 82 22.91 -6.86 -4.50
N PRO A 83 24.04 -6.20 -4.18
CA PRO A 83 24.06 -5.14 -3.17
C PRO A 83 23.21 -3.95 -3.61
N LEU A 84 22.29 -3.56 -2.72
CA LEU A 84 21.36 -2.45 -2.90
C LEU A 84 21.98 -1.14 -2.42
N PHE A 85 22.38 -1.13 -1.15
CA PHE A 85 23.02 -0.02 -0.46
C PHE A 85 23.52 -0.46 0.93
N ASP A 86 24.42 0.35 1.48
CA ASP A 86 25.02 0.14 2.79
C ASP A 86 24.17 0.81 3.87
N LEU A 87 23.62 0.02 4.80
CA LEU A 87 22.97 0.56 5.99
C LEU A 87 23.99 0.99 7.03
N TYR A 88 25.15 0.33 7.06
CA TYR A 88 26.28 0.65 7.91
C TYR A 88 27.55 0.29 7.15
N ASP A 89 28.46 1.24 6.98
CA ASP A 89 29.80 0.99 6.47
C ASP A 89 30.84 1.70 7.33
N ARG A 90 31.63 0.88 8.00
CA ARG A 90 32.85 1.20 8.74
C ARG A 90 33.86 0.10 8.50
N SER A 91 34.16 -0.19 7.24
CA SER A 91 35.06 -1.29 6.86
C SER A 91 36.49 -1.14 7.41
N ASN A 92 36.93 0.08 7.71
CA ASN A 92 38.23 0.34 8.33
C ASN A 92 38.13 0.28 9.86
N PRO A 93 38.97 -0.52 10.55
CA PRO A 93 39.01 -0.56 12.01
C PRO A 93 39.20 0.81 12.66
N GLU A 94 39.92 1.74 12.04
CA GLU A 94 40.13 3.09 12.59
C GLU A 94 38.85 3.93 12.67
N ASP A 95 37.83 3.57 11.89
CA ASP A 95 36.51 4.24 11.88
C ASP A 95 35.54 3.62 12.90
N SER A 96 35.99 2.66 13.73
CA SER A 96 35.15 1.91 14.67
C SER A 96 34.22 2.78 15.51
N GLU A 97 32.98 2.33 15.71
CA GLU A 97 32.00 2.94 16.59
C GLU A 97 32.10 2.36 17.99
N THR A 98 32.33 3.21 19.00
CA THR A 98 32.25 2.78 20.38
C THR A 98 30.77 2.64 20.79
N ILE A 99 30.36 1.42 21.10
CA ILE A 99 29.04 1.13 21.66
C ILE A 99 29.17 0.71 23.12
N VAL A 100 28.29 1.24 23.96
CA VAL A 100 28.13 0.84 25.36
C VAL A 100 27.06 -0.26 25.47
N LYS A 101 26.82 -0.78 26.67
CA LYS A 101 25.84 -1.84 26.91
C LYS A 101 24.47 -1.50 26.31
N ARG A 102 23.99 -2.36 25.39
CA ARG A 102 22.76 -2.16 24.59
C ARG A 102 22.77 -0.92 23.68
N GLY A 103 23.95 -0.48 23.24
CA GLY A 103 24.09 0.59 22.27
C GLY A 103 23.57 0.20 20.88
N THR A 104 22.99 1.19 20.19
CA THR A 104 22.58 1.12 18.78
C THR A 104 23.71 1.58 17.88
N LEU A 105 23.91 0.93 16.75
CA LEU A 105 24.80 1.41 15.70
C LEU A 105 24.19 2.64 15.01
N SER A 106 25.05 3.60 14.64
CA SER A 106 24.69 4.76 13.82
C SER A 106 24.55 4.34 12.36
N LEU A 107 23.35 3.92 11.98
CA LEU A 107 23.01 3.56 10.59
C LEU A 107 23.10 4.79 9.69
N LYS A 108 23.67 4.60 8.49
CA LYS A 108 23.87 5.66 7.49
C LYS A 108 22.91 5.56 6.31
N GLY A 109 22.50 4.35 5.94
CA GLY A 109 21.60 4.13 4.81
C GLY A 109 20.11 4.02 5.20
N PRO A 110 19.21 3.98 4.19
CA PRO A 110 19.52 4.17 2.76
C PRO A 110 19.80 5.63 2.37
N ASP A 111 20.62 5.82 1.34
CA ASP A 111 20.97 7.14 0.81
C ASP A 111 20.10 7.57 -0.40
N ASP A 112 19.63 6.60 -1.19
CA ASP A 112 19.00 6.86 -2.49
C ASP A 112 17.53 6.44 -2.59
N ARG A 113 17.13 5.33 -1.95
CA ARG A 113 15.78 4.76 -2.07
C ARG A 113 15.38 3.89 -0.87
N ALA A 114 14.08 3.74 -0.62
CA ALA A 114 13.56 2.85 0.42
C ALA A 114 13.72 1.36 0.06
N ILE A 115 13.66 0.48 1.08
CA ILE A 115 13.69 -0.98 0.92
C ILE A 115 12.28 -1.45 0.53
N ILE A 116 12.19 -2.25 -0.54
CA ILE A 116 10.91 -2.76 -1.06
C ILE A 116 10.83 -4.26 -0.76
N PRO A 117 9.89 -4.72 0.08
CA PRO A 117 9.85 -6.11 0.52
C PRO A 117 9.45 -7.11 -0.57
N SER A 118 8.72 -6.69 -1.61
CA SER A 118 8.36 -7.59 -2.74
C SER A 118 9.57 -8.06 -3.55
N LEU A 119 10.75 -7.49 -3.31
CA LEU A 119 12.01 -7.85 -3.97
C LEU A 119 12.84 -8.83 -3.11
N SER A 120 12.21 -9.43 -2.09
CA SER A 120 12.81 -10.38 -1.15
C SER A 120 14.15 -9.90 -0.56
N PRO A 121 14.19 -8.70 0.04
CA PRO A 121 15.44 -8.11 0.49
C PRO A 121 16.06 -8.92 1.63
N THR A 122 17.39 -9.02 1.63
CA THR A 122 18.17 -9.70 2.67
C THR A 122 19.20 -8.76 3.24
N LEU A 123 19.32 -8.68 4.56
CA LEU A 123 20.45 -8.00 5.20
C LEU A 123 21.62 -8.96 5.32
N HIS A 124 22.80 -8.52 4.90
CA HIS A 124 24.06 -9.19 5.17
C HIS A 124 24.83 -8.38 6.21
N ILE A 125 25.09 -8.98 7.38
CA ILE A 125 25.65 -8.32 8.56
C ILE A 125 27.02 -8.93 8.83
N CYS A 126 28.07 -8.11 8.74
CA CYS A 126 29.46 -8.48 8.98
C CYS A 126 30.09 -7.48 9.95
N LEU A 127 30.12 -7.81 11.24
CA LEU A 127 30.55 -6.91 12.32
C LEU A 127 31.67 -7.54 13.15
N LYS A 128 32.66 -6.73 13.49
CA LYS A 128 33.85 -7.11 14.25
C LYS A 128 34.10 -6.10 15.36
N ASP A 129 34.72 -6.56 16.44
CA ASP A 129 35.17 -5.73 17.55
C ASP A 129 36.67 -5.49 17.42
N ARG A 130 37.05 -4.21 17.27
CA ARG A 130 38.43 -3.77 17.06
C ARG A 130 39.30 -4.09 18.26
N ILE A 131 38.82 -3.84 19.49
CA ILE A 131 39.63 -3.98 20.71
C ILE A 131 40.11 -5.43 20.87
N ARG A 132 39.22 -6.38 20.58
CA ARG A 132 39.47 -7.82 20.74
C ARG A 132 39.97 -8.49 19.46
N GLY A 133 39.78 -7.85 18.31
CA GLY A 133 40.08 -8.43 17.01
C GLY A 133 39.22 -9.65 16.68
N VAL A 134 37.99 -9.70 17.21
CA VAL A 134 37.07 -10.85 17.03
C VAL A 134 35.89 -10.50 16.13
N GLU A 135 35.37 -11.51 15.44
CA GLU A 135 34.11 -11.41 14.72
C GLU A 135 32.95 -11.46 15.71
N VAL A 136 32.12 -10.43 15.72
CA VAL A 136 30.95 -10.36 16.59
C VAL A 136 29.78 -11.06 15.92
N VAL A 137 29.49 -10.69 14.66
CA VAL A 137 28.40 -11.26 13.85
C VAL A 137 28.84 -11.38 12.39
N ASN A 138 28.49 -12.50 11.76
CA ASN A 138 28.62 -12.71 10.33
C ASN A 138 27.47 -13.61 9.87
N GLY A 139 26.47 -13.01 9.24
CA GLY A 139 25.25 -13.74 8.88
C GLY A 139 24.28 -12.94 8.02
N HIS A 140 23.18 -13.60 7.68
CA HIS A 140 22.13 -13.05 6.83
C HIS A 140 20.80 -13.01 7.57
N LEU A 141 19.99 -12.01 7.27
CA LEU A 141 18.62 -11.88 7.75
C LEU A 141 17.70 -11.57 6.58
N ASN A 142 16.77 -12.47 6.27
CA ASN A 142 15.73 -12.20 5.29
C ASN A 142 14.74 -11.20 5.88
N LEU A 143 14.51 -10.11 5.17
CA LEU A 143 13.46 -9.16 5.49
C LEU A 143 12.22 -9.59 4.73
N GLU A 144 11.53 -10.58 5.28
CA GLU A 144 10.30 -11.10 4.69
C GLU A 144 9.16 -10.09 4.92
N LEU A 145 8.30 -9.91 3.91
CA LEU A 145 6.90 -9.57 4.15
C LEU A 145 6.35 -10.73 4.97
N GLY A 146 6.39 -10.60 6.30
CA GLY A 146 5.89 -11.66 7.17
C GLY A 146 4.40 -11.88 6.97
N ASP A 147 3.84 -12.87 7.68
CA ASP A 147 2.39 -13.03 7.75
C ASP A 147 1.74 -11.72 8.23
N GLU A 148 0.48 -11.49 7.83
CA GLU A 148 -0.23 -10.21 7.98
C GLU A 148 -0.14 -9.60 9.39
N ASP A 149 -0.09 -10.47 10.41
CA ASP A 149 0.10 -10.10 11.81
C ASP A 149 1.42 -9.37 12.13
N SER A 150 2.36 -9.30 11.18
CA SER A 150 3.67 -8.68 11.37
C SER A 150 3.86 -7.35 10.65
N CYS A 151 2.98 -7.01 9.70
CA CYS A 151 2.98 -5.68 9.09
C CYS A 151 2.55 -4.62 10.10
N ASP A 152 3.05 -3.40 9.93
CA ASP A 152 2.77 -2.26 10.79
C ASP A 152 3.00 -2.55 12.29
N ARG A 153 4.00 -3.39 12.59
CA ARG A 153 4.49 -3.70 13.93
C ARG A 153 6.02 -3.70 13.97
N LEU A 154 6.59 -3.39 15.13
CA LEU A 154 8.02 -3.51 15.36
C LEU A 154 8.43 -4.99 15.35
N ILE A 155 9.30 -5.35 14.41
CA ILE A 155 9.87 -6.68 14.31
C ILE A 155 11.29 -6.65 14.87
N LYS A 156 11.54 -7.53 15.83
CA LYS A 156 12.87 -7.82 16.36
C LYS A 156 13.35 -9.17 15.84
N ARG A 157 14.53 -9.18 15.22
CA ARG A 157 15.21 -10.42 14.78
C ARG A 157 16.65 -10.43 15.26
N ALA A 158 17.11 -11.61 15.64
CA ALA A 158 18.48 -11.83 16.09
C ALA A 158 19.30 -12.48 14.97
N VAL A 159 20.53 -12.01 14.78
CA VAL A 159 21.55 -12.67 13.97
C VAL A 159 22.69 -13.05 14.91
N GLU A 160 22.83 -14.35 15.12
CA GLU A 160 23.84 -14.92 15.99
C GLU A 160 25.18 -14.97 15.27
N GLY A 161 26.24 -14.57 15.96
CA GLY A 161 27.61 -14.76 15.55
C GLY A 161 28.39 -15.62 16.55
N ALA A 162 29.67 -15.82 16.25
CA ALA A 162 30.53 -16.66 17.09
C ALA A 162 30.74 -16.09 18.51
N TYR A 163 30.75 -14.77 18.65
CA TYR A 163 31.03 -14.09 19.91
C TYR A 163 29.93 -13.13 20.35
N GLY A 164 28.94 -12.81 19.52
CA GLY A 164 27.88 -11.89 19.91
C GLY A 164 26.58 -12.09 19.14
N VAL A 165 25.60 -11.24 19.41
CA VAL A 165 24.30 -11.25 18.73
C VAL A 165 23.99 -9.83 18.28
N ALA A 166 23.59 -9.68 17.02
CA ALA A 166 23.02 -8.43 16.49
C ALA A 166 21.50 -8.56 16.50
N TYR A 167 20.82 -7.63 17.18
CA TYR A 167 19.38 -7.49 17.12
C TYR A 167 19.04 -6.40 16.09
N VAL A 168 18.33 -6.79 15.04
CA VAL A 168 17.80 -5.88 14.03
C VAL A 168 16.36 -5.56 14.38
N TYR A 169 16.07 -4.27 14.47
CA TYR A 169 14.74 -3.71 14.68
C TYR A 169 14.28 -3.06 13.38
N TYR A 170 13.19 -3.55 12.82
CA TYR A 170 12.63 -3.04 11.57
C TYR A 170 11.11 -3.11 11.58
N VAL A 171 10.49 -2.38 10.66
CA VAL A 171 9.04 -2.42 10.41
C VAL A 171 8.81 -2.67 8.94
N VAL A 172 7.81 -3.50 8.64
CA VAL A 172 7.24 -3.62 7.29
C VAL A 172 5.99 -2.74 7.28
N PHE A 173 6.08 -1.55 6.71
CA PHE A 173 4.90 -0.70 6.53
C PHE A 173 4.06 -1.27 5.41
N GLN A 174 2.78 -1.57 5.68
CA GLN A 174 1.89 -2.14 4.69
C GLN A 174 1.58 -1.13 3.57
N PHE A 175 1.38 0.13 3.95
CA PHE A 175 1.09 1.23 3.04
C PHE A 175 2.02 2.40 3.35
N ALA A 176 3.06 2.56 2.56
CA ALA A 176 4.03 3.62 2.77
C ALA A 176 4.39 4.37 1.49
N VAL A 177 4.80 5.61 1.71
CA VAL A 177 5.61 6.40 0.78
C VAL A 177 7.00 6.51 1.39
N TYR A 178 7.93 7.15 0.70
CA TYR A 178 9.19 7.50 1.35
C TYR A 178 9.57 8.94 1.08
N GLY A 179 10.23 9.52 2.07
CA GLY A 179 10.71 10.90 2.04
C GLY A 179 12.23 10.93 1.93
N THR A 180 12.73 11.89 1.15
CA THR A 180 14.13 12.33 1.23
C THR A 180 14.22 13.63 2.02
N PHE A 181 15.18 13.71 2.95
CA PHE A 181 15.31 14.78 3.93
C PHE A 181 16.52 15.66 3.64
N GLU A 182 16.35 16.95 3.84
CA GLU A 182 17.41 17.94 3.73
C GLU A 182 17.20 19.01 4.81
N VAL A 183 18.23 19.23 5.63
CA VAL A 183 18.18 20.21 6.71
C VAL A 183 19.21 21.31 6.45
N ARG A 184 18.80 22.57 6.53
CA ARG A 184 19.68 23.74 6.41
C ARG A 184 19.57 24.59 7.66
N VAL A 185 20.70 25.18 8.07
CA VAL A 185 20.74 26.19 9.12
C VAL A 185 21.16 27.51 8.50
N THR A 186 20.38 28.57 8.74
CA THR A 186 20.65 29.93 8.26
C THR A 186 20.65 30.91 9.44
N SER A 187 21.37 32.02 9.30
CA SER A 187 21.39 33.10 10.30
C SER A 187 20.31 34.13 9.95
N ASN A 188 19.64 34.67 10.98
CA ASN A 188 18.62 35.71 10.81
C ASN A 188 19.20 37.13 10.74
N ASP A 189 20.51 37.29 10.93
CA ASP A 189 21.13 38.61 10.81
C ASP A 189 21.04 39.11 9.36
N ASN A 190 20.47 40.30 9.20
CA ASN A 190 20.20 41.01 7.93
C ASN A 190 21.42 41.22 7.02
N ASP A 191 22.61 40.77 7.42
CA ASP A 191 23.82 40.87 6.62
C ASP A 191 23.89 39.81 5.51
N GLY A 192 22.97 38.82 5.47
CA GLY A 192 22.74 37.97 4.30
C GLY A 192 23.96 37.23 3.76
N LYS A 193 25.05 37.15 4.54
CA LYS A 193 26.30 36.52 4.11
C LYS A 193 26.15 35.00 4.19
N LYS A 194 25.59 34.44 3.11
CA LYS A 194 25.90 33.06 2.69
C LYS A 194 27.40 32.88 2.80
N GLY A 195 27.85 31.88 3.56
CA GLY A 195 29.27 31.57 3.70
C GLY A 195 29.88 31.68 5.10
N ASN A 196 29.12 32.09 6.12
CA ASN A 196 29.56 31.96 7.51
C ASN A 196 29.56 30.49 7.95
N VAL A 197 30.54 30.12 8.77
CA VAL A 197 30.70 28.75 9.27
C VAL A 197 30.30 28.70 10.75
N ALA A 198 29.52 27.71 11.14
CA ALA A 198 29.10 27.46 12.52
C ALA A 198 29.46 26.02 12.92
N ASP A 199 29.84 25.85 14.18
CA ASP A 199 30.07 24.54 14.79
C ASP A 199 28.77 24.11 15.48
N ILE A 200 28.11 23.09 14.94
CA ILE A 200 26.77 22.66 15.33
C ILE A 200 26.84 21.27 15.97
N TYR A 201 26.15 21.10 17.10
CA TYR A 201 25.95 19.82 17.77
C TYR A 201 24.50 19.68 18.22
N GLY A 202 24.11 18.49 18.67
CA GLY A 202 22.75 18.15 19.08
C GLY A 202 22.17 17.01 18.25
N SER A 203 20.85 16.93 18.17
CA SER A 203 20.15 15.81 17.53
C SER A 203 19.00 16.24 16.63
N ILE A 204 18.76 15.45 15.59
CA ILE A 204 17.57 15.51 14.75
C ILE A 204 17.00 14.09 14.67
N VAL A 205 15.76 13.95 15.10
CA VAL A 205 15.08 12.66 15.23
C VAL A 205 13.77 12.71 14.48
N ALA A 206 13.49 11.66 13.72
CA ALA A 206 12.20 11.46 13.09
C ALA A 206 11.32 10.56 13.97
N GLU A 207 10.04 10.89 14.06
CA GLU A 207 9.03 10.11 14.76
C GLU A 207 7.77 10.02 13.89
N TYR A 208 7.05 8.91 14.03
CA TYR A 208 5.78 8.70 13.36
C TYR A 208 4.65 9.03 14.33
N GLU A 209 3.63 9.76 13.88
CA GLU A 209 2.49 10.21 14.69
C GLU A 209 1.89 9.08 15.55
N ASN A 210 1.84 7.86 15.00
CA ASN A 210 1.27 6.68 15.64
C ASN A 210 2.34 5.68 16.12
N ALA A 211 3.52 6.14 16.55
CA ALA A 211 4.64 5.29 16.99
C ALA A 211 4.24 4.21 18.02
N THR A 212 3.25 4.50 18.87
CA THR A 212 2.72 3.57 19.87
C THR A 212 1.90 2.41 19.28
N MET A 213 1.40 2.52 18.04
CA MET A 213 0.75 1.39 17.36
C MET A 213 1.73 0.27 17.04
N TYR A 214 3.02 0.59 16.91
CA TYR A 214 4.03 -0.35 16.47
C TYR A 214 4.78 -1.04 17.62
N CYS A 215 4.67 -0.53 18.86
CA CYS A 215 5.44 -1.00 20.01
C CYS A 215 4.51 -1.35 21.19
N ASN A 216 4.75 -2.49 21.82
CA ASN A 216 4.00 -2.90 23.03
C ASN A 216 4.68 -2.46 24.35
N ASP A 217 5.89 -1.89 24.28
CA ASP A 217 6.72 -1.53 25.43
C ASP A 217 7.29 -0.10 25.27
N ASP A 218 7.14 0.74 26.30
CA ASP A 218 7.63 2.12 26.34
C ASP A 218 9.16 2.21 26.19
N ASP A 219 9.90 1.18 26.61
CA ASP A 219 11.36 1.15 26.45
C ASP A 219 11.78 0.88 25.00
N GLU A 220 10.93 0.23 24.19
CA GLU A 220 11.19 -0.04 22.76
C GLU A 220 10.79 1.15 21.86
N VAL A 221 9.92 2.04 22.32
CA VAL A 221 9.53 3.27 21.58
C VAL A 221 10.74 4.15 21.24
N LYS A 222 11.77 4.17 22.10
CA LYS A 222 13.01 4.92 21.83
C LYS A 222 13.83 4.36 20.66
N LEU A 223 13.67 3.08 20.34
CA LEU A 223 14.28 2.44 19.17
C LEU A 223 13.48 2.72 17.89
N PHE A 224 12.28 3.29 18.02
CA PHE A 224 11.36 3.59 16.93
C PHE A 224 11.59 4.96 16.27
N ALA A 225 12.61 5.70 16.71
CA ALA A 225 12.83 7.07 16.30
C ALA A 225 14.14 7.19 15.49
N PRO A 226 14.09 7.11 14.14
CA PRO A 226 15.27 7.22 13.30
C PRO A 226 16.06 8.49 13.60
N ARG A 227 17.34 8.34 13.95
CA ARG A 227 18.24 9.46 14.17
C ARG A 227 18.81 9.91 12.83
N LEU A 228 18.46 11.13 12.43
CA LEU A 228 18.96 11.75 11.21
C LEU A 228 20.28 12.49 11.45
N PHE A 229 20.50 12.97 12.67
CA PHE A 229 21.70 13.67 13.11
C PHE A 229 21.86 13.47 14.61
N ASP A 230 23.06 13.18 15.10
CA ASP A 230 23.36 13.10 16.54
C ASP A 230 24.86 13.35 16.76
N GLU A 231 25.24 14.62 16.92
CA GLU A 231 26.62 15.03 17.14
C GLU A 231 26.78 15.54 18.59
N PRO A 232 27.77 15.05 19.35
CA PRO A 232 27.94 15.45 20.73
C PRO A 232 28.66 16.82 20.85
N PRO A 233 28.50 17.54 21.98
CA PRO A 233 29.10 18.87 22.15
C PRO A 233 30.63 18.93 22.03
N HIS A 234 31.31 17.81 22.28
CA HIS A 234 32.77 17.72 22.22
C HIS A 234 33.29 17.42 20.80
N LEU A 235 32.40 17.10 19.86
CA LEU A 235 32.73 16.83 18.46
C LEU A 235 31.70 17.52 17.53
N PRO A 236 31.62 18.86 17.55
CA PRO A 236 30.62 19.56 16.74
C PRO A 236 30.92 19.43 15.24
N LEU A 237 29.86 19.34 14.44
CA LEU A 237 29.94 19.37 12.99
C LEU A 237 30.13 20.81 12.52
N ARG A 238 31.20 21.05 11.77
CA ARG A 238 31.46 22.34 11.14
C ARG A 238 30.63 22.50 9.87
N VAL A 239 29.67 23.42 9.89
CA VAL A 239 28.65 23.61 8.83
C VAL A 239 28.78 24.98 8.19
N LEU A 240 28.70 25.04 6.86
CA LEU A 240 28.54 26.29 6.13
C LEU A 240 27.06 26.71 6.14
N LEU A 241 26.73 27.84 6.76
CA LEU A 241 25.35 28.31 6.87
C LEU A 241 24.72 28.52 5.49
N GLY A 242 23.46 28.09 5.36
CA GLY A 242 22.70 28.04 4.12
C GLY A 242 22.99 26.84 3.22
N THR A 243 23.91 25.95 3.61
CA THR A 243 24.10 24.65 2.94
C THR A 243 23.45 23.52 3.73
N PRO A 244 23.05 22.42 3.07
CA PRO A 244 22.55 21.24 3.76
C PRO A 244 23.58 20.70 4.74
N ILE A 245 23.16 20.41 5.97
CA ILE A 245 23.98 19.65 6.92
C ILE A 245 24.06 18.19 6.48
N ARG A 246 25.17 17.54 6.78
CA ARG A 246 25.31 16.11 6.53
C ARG A 246 24.51 15.34 7.58
N LEU A 247 23.45 14.69 7.14
CA LEU A 247 22.68 13.75 7.95
C LEU A 247 23.38 12.38 7.95
N PHE A 248 23.14 11.57 8.98
CA PHE A 248 23.53 10.16 9.00
C PHE A 248 22.77 9.40 7.93
N ARG A 249 21.45 9.58 7.89
CA ARG A 249 20.54 9.03 6.88
C ARG A 249 19.58 10.12 6.42
N ASN A 250 19.22 10.11 5.14
CA ASN A 250 18.33 11.10 4.54
C ASN A 250 17.14 10.47 3.80
N VAL A 251 16.93 9.16 3.89
CA VAL A 251 15.76 8.46 3.35
C VAL A 251 15.04 7.75 4.49
N LEU A 252 13.71 7.93 4.60
CA LEU A 252 12.84 7.20 5.52
C LEU A 252 11.62 6.67 4.77
N ALA A 253 11.23 5.42 5.01
CA ALA A 253 9.86 5.00 4.71
C ALA A 253 8.90 5.62 5.74
N VAL A 254 7.75 6.07 5.27
CA VAL A 254 6.72 6.75 6.07
C VAL A 254 5.36 6.14 5.74
N PRO A 255 4.61 5.66 6.75
CA PRO A 255 3.25 5.18 6.54
C PRO A 255 2.41 6.25 5.86
N ALA A 256 1.77 5.90 4.76
CA ALA A 256 0.93 6.81 3.98
C ALA A 256 -0.30 7.27 4.78
N TYR A 257 -0.69 6.53 5.82
CA TYR A 257 -1.76 6.89 6.75
C TYR A 257 -1.27 7.64 8.01
N SER A 258 -0.02 8.12 8.04
CA SER A 258 0.56 8.82 9.21
C SER A 258 1.23 10.14 8.78
N SER A 259 1.46 11.01 9.76
CA SER A 259 2.37 12.17 9.65
C SER A 259 3.76 11.83 10.19
N LEU A 260 4.77 12.47 9.61
CA LEU A 260 6.15 12.41 10.08
C LEU A 260 6.48 13.66 10.90
N SER A 261 6.86 13.46 12.15
CA SER A 261 7.33 14.52 13.04
C SER A 261 8.86 14.54 13.06
N ILE A 262 9.46 15.68 12.73
CA ILE A 262 10.91 15.91 12.82
C ILE A 262 11.18 16.77 14.04
N LYS A 263 11.75 16.16 15.07
CA LYS A 263 12.23 16.85 16.28
C LYS A 263 13.66 17.33 16.05
N VAL A 264 13.88 18.61 16.28
CA VAL A 264 15.17 19.28 16.08
C VAL A 264 15.61 19.85 17.43
N ASN A 265 16.80 19.48 17.88
CA ASN A 265 17.47 20.09 19.02
C ASN A 265 18.93 20.33 18.63
N LEU A 266 19.23 21.55 18.18
CA LEU A 266 20.55 21.94 17.69
C LEU A 266 21.09 23.11 18.50
N CYS A 267 22.39 23.07 18.77
CA CYS A 267 23.12 24.06 19.55
C CYS A 267 24.45 24.41 18.87
N ASP A 268 24.98 25.59 19.18
CA ASP A 268 26.35 26.02 18.88
C ASP A 268 27.09 26.40 20.17
N SER A 269 28.26 27.03 20.04
CA SER A 269 29.02 27.56 21.18
C SER A 269 28.32 28.69 21.93
N ASN A 270 27.34 29.35 21.31
CA ASN A 270 26.61 30.50 21.86
C ASN A 270 25.28 30.09 22.52
N GLY A 271 24.80 28.87 22.27
CA GLY A 271 23.62 28.29 22.91
C GLY A 271 22.73 27.53 21.93
N THR A 272 21.43 27.51 22.21
CA THR A 272 20.45 26.81 21.37
C THR A 272 20.23 27.55 20.04
N ILE A 273 20.42 26.84 18.94
CA ILE A 273 20.10 27.28 17.57
C ILE A 273 18.61 27.09 17.32
N ALA A 274 18.10 25.90 17.60
CA ALA A 274 16.70 25.52 17.45
C ALA A 274 16.34 24.37 18.40
N ASP A 275 15.16 24.48 19.00
CA ASP A 275 14.51 23.40 19.75
C ASP A 275 13.03 23.42 19.37
N GLY A 276 12.56 22.37 18.70
CA GLY A 276 11.19 22.32 18.20
C GLY A 276 10.87 21.07 17.40
N CYS A 277 9.63 21.01 16.93
CA CYS A 277 9.09 19.89 16.18
C CYS A 277 8.35 20.40 14.93
N LEU A 278 8.60 19.75 13.79
CA LEU A 278 7.96 20.05 12.51
C LEU A 278 7.18 18.82 12.03
N GLU A 279 5.93 19.03 11.59
CA GLU A 279 5.09 17.93 11.12
C GLU A 279 4.91 17.95 9.59
N PHE A 280 5.19 16.82 8.96
CA PHE A 280 5.09 16.60 7.54
C PHE A 280 4.09 15.47 7.27
N PRO A 281 2.86 15.79 6.83
CA PRO A 281 1.95 14.78 6.32
C PRO A 281 2.58 14.05 5.14
N ALA A 282 2.42 12.72 5.08
CA ALA A 282 2.84 11.95 3.92
C ALA A 282 2.09 12.38 2.65
N TYR A 283 2.79 12.51 1.52
CA TYR A 283 2.20 12.79 0.21
C TYR A 283 2.74 11.81 -0.84
N THR A 284 2.01 11.65 -1.95
CA THR A 284 2.45 10.83 -3.09
C THR A 284 3.76 11.35 -3.70
N LEU A 285 3.80 12.65 -3.97
CA LEU A 285 4.91 13.35 -4.62
C LEU A 285 4.90 14.82 -4.20
N GLY A 286 6.06 15.45 -4.34
CA GLY A 286 6.23 16.89 -4.11
C GLY A 286 7.16 17.17 -2.95
N ASP A 287 7.47 18.43 -2.74
CA ASP A 287 8.33 18.91 -1.68
C ASP A 287 7.59 19.84 -0.72
N LYS A 288 7.93 19.74 0.55
CA LYS A 288 7.45 20.63 1.59
C LYS A 288 8.63 21.07 2.43
N THR A 289 8.78 22.37 2.56
CA THR A 289 9.78 22.99 3.45
C THR A 289 9.06 23.67 4.60
N LEU A 290 9.43 23.32 5.82
CA LEU A 290 9.01 24.00 7.04
C LEU A 290 10.25 24.50 7.78
N CYS A 291 10.09 25.46 8.69
CA CYS A 291 11.21 26.00 9.43
C CYS A 291 10.89 26.26 10.90
N ILE A 292 11.91 26.15 11.74
CA ILE A 292 11.91 26.61 13.12
C ILE A 292 12.68 27.93 13.14
N GLN A 293 11.96 29.03 13.39
CA GLN A 293 12.55 30.35 13.52
C GLN A 293 12.84 30.67 14.99
N THR A 294 14.09 31.02 15.28
CA THR A 294 14.51 31.59 16.56
C THR A 294 14.94 33.04 16.36
N GLN A 295 15.39 33.70 17.42
CA GLN A 295 15.87 35.08 17.31
C GLN A 295 17.21 35.20 16.55
N TYR A 296 18.00 34.12 16.44
CA TYR A 296 19.35 34.16 15.86
C TYR A 296 19.48 33.30 14.60
N ALA A 297 18.63 32.29 14.43
CA ALA A 297 18.74 31.33 13.34
C ALA A 297 17.38 30.90 12.82
N CYS A 298 17.41 30.33 11.61
CA CYS A 298 16.30 29.63 11.00
C CYS A 298 16.79 28.25 10.57
N VAL A 299 16.17 27.20 11.10
CA VAL A 299 16.43 25.82 10.69
C VAL A 299 15.33 25.39 9.74
N GLU A 300 15.69 25.20 8.48
CA GLU A 300 14.79 24.75 7.42
C GLU A 300 14.91 23.24 7.25
N VAL A 301 13.77 22.55 7.25
CA VAL A 301 13.68 21.12 6.97
C VAL A 301 12.84 20.95 5.71
N THR A 302 13.43 20.37 4.68
CA THR A 302 12.76 20.03 3.43
C THR A 302 12.56 18.52 3.36
N VAL A 303 11.31 18.11 3.16
CA VAL A 303 10.95 16.73 2.85
C VAL A 303 10.48 16.68 1.40
N ARG A 304 11.12 15.83 0.59
CA ARG A 304 10.65 15.53 -0.77
C ARG A 304 10.09 14.11 -0.78
N TRP A 305 8.82 13.99 -1.15
CA TRP A 305 8.10 12.74 -1.19
C TRP A 305 8.28 12.06 -2.54
N HIS A 306 8.51 10.75 -2.50
CA HIS A 306 8.72 9.91 -3.66
C HIS A 306 7.86 8.66 -3.58
N HIS A 307 7.46 8.19 -4.77
CA HIS A 307 6.83 6.88 -4.92
C HIS A 307 7.89 5.80 -5.22
N ALA A 308 7.83 4.63 -4.58
CA ALA A 308 8.84 3.58 -4.74
C ALA A 308 8.96 3.06 -6.18
N TYR A 309 7.84 2.94 -6.90
CA TYR A 309 7.84 2.54 -8.31
C TYR A 309 8.63 3.49 -9.23
N TYR A 310 8.78 4.77 -8.87
CA TYR A 310 9.59 5.69 -9.69
C TYR A 310 11.01 5.14 -9.88
N TYR A 311 11.57 4.50 -8.85
CA TYR A 311 12.95 4.01 -8.86
C TYR A 311 13.08 2.62 -9.45
N ILE A 312 12.12 1.71 -9.17
CA ILE A 312 12.10 0.37 -9.79
C ILE A 312 12.15 0.49 -11.32
N TYR A 313 11.41 1.45 -11.87
CA TYR A 313 11.28 1.56 -13.31
C TYR A 313 12.16 2.64 -13.94
N LYS A 314 12.85 3.48 -13.17
CA LYS A 314 13.75 4.53 -13.71
C LYS A 314 14.77 3.93 -14.67
N ASP A 315 15.39 2.81 -14.30
CA ASP A 315 16.41 2.16 -15.10
C ASP A 315 15.83 1.32 -16.25
N ARG A 316 14.65 0.72 -16.06
CA ARG A 316 13.93 0.04 -17.15
C ARG A 316 13.51 1.04 -18.24
N PHE A 317 13.11 2.25 -17.86
CA PHE A 317 12.70 3.31 -18.80
C PHE A 317 13.85 4.15 -19.35
N ALA A 318 14.99 4.23 -18.65
CA ALA A 318 16.21 4.85 -19.16
C ALA A 318 16.71 4.18 -20.47
N LYS A 319 16.44 2.88 -20.65
CA LYS A 319 16.75 2.15 -21.90
C LYS A 319 15.92 2.60 -23.11
N TYR A 320 14.71 3.12 -22.88
CA TYR A 320 13.80 3.57 -23.95
C TYR A 320 13.90 5.07 -24.24
N SER A 321 14.64 5.81 -23.41
CA SER A 321 14.79 7.27 -23.50
C SER A 321 16.18 7.67 -24.01
N LYS A 322 16.58 7.15 -25.19
CA LYS A 322 17.52 7.90 -26.04
C LYS A 322 16.70 8.89 -26.86
N PRO A 323 16.90 10.20 -26.70
CA PRO A 323 16.29 11.17 -27.61
C PRO A 323 16.90 10.95 -29.00
N GLU A 324 16.05 10.69 -30.00
CA GLU A 324 16.44 10.74 -31.40
C GLU A 324 16.87 12.18 -31.74
N THR A 325 18.14 12.49 -31.51
CA THR A 325 18.77 13.67 -32.09
C THR A 325 19.28 13.32 -33.48
N GLY A 326 18.37 13.43 -34.44
CA GLY A 326 18.71 13.96 -35.76
C GLY A 326 19.16 13.00 -36.86
N LYS A 327 18.40 13.08 -37.95
CA LYS A 327 18.68 12.70 -39.35
C LYS A 327 18.28 11.28 -39.78
N ARG A 328 17.15 11.24 -40.49
CA ARG A 328 16.84 10.27 -41.55
C ARG A 328 18.09 9.99 -42.40
N GLN A 329 18.63 8.78 -42.30
CA GLN A 329 19.23 8.09 -43.42
C GLN A 329 18.71 6.66 -43.46
N LYS A 330 17.97 6.34 -44.53
CA LYS A 330 17.82 4.98 -45.04
C LYS A 330 19.21 4.45 -45.36
N THR A 331 19.69 3.40 -44.70
CA THR A 331 20.40 2.27 -45.33
C THR A 331 20.36 1.08 -44.36
N GLU A 332 20.18 -0.10 -44.93
CA GLU A 332 20.04 -1.40 -44.29
C GLU A 332 21.35 -1.93 -43.66
N MET A 333 21.16 -2.86 -42.70
CA MET A 333 22.13 -3.83 -42.15
C MET A 333 23.23 -3.24 -41.22
N LEU A 334 23.69 -3.90 -40.16
CA LEU A 334 23.77 -5.31 -39.81
C LEU A 334 23.98 -5.36 -38.27
N PHE A 335 23.16 -6.09 -37.52
CA PHE A 335 23.40 -6.33 -36.09
C PHE A 335 24.12 -7.67 -35.93
N ASP A 336 25.42 -7.61 -35.67
CA ASP A 336 26.16 -8.69 -35.00
C ASP A 336 26.52 -8.19 -33.61
N CYS A 337 25.87 -8.75 -32.59
CA CYS A 337 26.35 -8.90 -31.20
C CYS A 337 25.30 -9.75 -30.44
N GLU A 338 25.54 -11.06 -30.39
CA GLU A 338 24.92 -11.96 -29.40
C GLU A 338 25.37 -11.55 -27.98
N PRO A 339 24.48 -11.76 -27.00
CA PRO A 339 24.77 -12.80 -26.01
C PRO A 339 23.65 -13.84 -25.92
N ASP A 340 24.06 -15.08 -25.71
CA ASP A 340 23.24 -16.28 -25.54
C ASP A 340 22.11 -16.10 -24.52
N PHE A 341 20.91 -15.79 -25.03
CA PHE A 341 19.65 -16.10 -24.37
C PHE A 341 18.88 -17.07 -25.28
N PRO A 342 18.21 -18.10 -24.75
CA PRO A 342 17.42 -18.99 -25.57
C PRO A 342 16.38 -18.15 -26.35
N PRO A 343 16.27 -18.35 -27.68
CA PRO A 343 15.41 -17.52 -28.50
C PRO A 343 13.96 -17.71 -28.06
N CYS A 344 13.35 -16.65 -27.53
CA CYS A 344 11.90 -16.52 -27.51
C CYS A 344 11.45 -16.67 -28.96
N ILE A 345 10.94 -17.85 -29.30
CA ILE A 345 10.30 -18.12 -30.59
C ILE A 345 9.28 -17.00 -30.81
N PRO A 346 9.31 -16.28 -31.96
CA PRO A 346 8.28 -15.30 -32.27
C PRO A 346 6.95 -16.04 -32.32
N ARG A 347 6.16 -15.94 -31.24
CA ARG A 347 4.77 -16.42 -31.25
C ARG A 347 4.07 -15.62 -32.34
N LYS A 348 3.43 -16.34 -33.28
CA LYS A 348 2.57 -15.79 -34.32
C LYS A 348 1.72 -14.68 -33.70
N VAL A 349 1.90 -13.45 -34.16
CA VAL A 349 1.07 -12.30 -33.79
C VAL A 349 -0.38 -12.67 -34.08
N PRO A 350 -1.24 -12.88 -33.07
CA PRO A 350 -2.67 -13.02 -33.31
C PRO A 350 -3.20 -11.69 -33.82
N SER A 351 -4.20 -11.74 -34.69
CA SER A 351 -4.94 -10.58 -35.19
C SER A 351 -5.27 -9.60 -34.07
N TYR A 352 -4.84 -8.34 -34.22
CA TYR A 352 -5.10 -7.24 -33.29
C TYR A 352 -6.60 -7.07 -33.01
N HIS A 353 -7.07 -7.62 -31.89
CA HIS A 353 -8.20 -7.07 -31.17
C HIS A 353 -7.63 -5.96 -30.31
N PHE A 354 -7.90 -4.70 -30.65
CA PHE A 354 -7.61 -3.58 -29.76
C PHE A 354 -8.59 -3.70 -28.59
N GLY A 355 -8.14 -4.14 -27.42
CA GLY A 355 -8.92 -3.97 -26.20
C GLY A 355 -8.92 -2.49 -25.79
N SER A 356 -9.57 -2.22 -24.66
CA SER A 356 -9.81 -0.86 -24.19
C SER A 356 -9.13 -0.60 -22.87
N LEU A 357 -8.82 0.67 -22.59
CA LEU A 357 -8.41 1.11 -21.26
C LEU A 357 -9.45 0.69 -20.23
N GLY A 358 -8.99 -0.01 -19.20
CA GLY A 358 -9.85 -0.61 -18.20
C GLY A 358 -9.22 -0.56 -16.83
N THR A 359 -10.03 -0.33 -15.80
CA THR A 359 -9.58 -0.34 -14.41
C THR A 359 -10.24 -1.48 -13.67
N GLU A 360 -9.42 -2.25 -12.96
CA GLU A 360 -9.89 -3.23 -11.99
C GLU A 360 -9.63 -2.70 -10.58
N VAL A 361 -10.69 -2.61 -9.77
CA VAL A 361 -10.58 -2.43 -8.32
C VAL A 361 -10.71 -3.80 -7.68
N PHE A 362 -9.65 -4.26 -7.02
CA PHE A 362 -9.55 -5.60 -6.45
C PHE A 362 -10.12 -5.63 -5.03
N SER A 363 -9.70 -4.69 -4.20
CA SER A 363 -10.07 -4.63 -2.79
C SER A 363 -10.05 -3.20 -2.25
N VAL A 364 -10.82 -2.98 -1.19
CA VAL A 364 -10.73 -1.78 -0.36
C VAL A 364 -10.52 -2.24 1.08
N PHE A 365 -9.39 -1.88 1.67
CA PHE A 365 -9.07 -2.14 3.07
C PHE A 365 -9.39 -0.93 3.93
N VAL A 366 -9.90 -1.10 5.15
CA VAL A 366 -10.44 0.00 5.97
C VAL A 366 -10.04 -0.09 7.45
N ALA A 367 -8.98 0.60 7.86
CA ALA A 367 -8.51 0.55 9.25
C ALA A 367 -8.82 1.82 10.05
N GLY A 368 -9.02 1.67 11.36
CA GLY A 368 -9.07 2.78 12.30
C GLY A 368 -7.68 3.06 12.89
N LEU A 369 -7.41 4.33 13.22
CA LEU A 369 -6.12 4.75 13.79
C LEU A 369 -6.04 4.51 15.30
N THR A 370 -7.17 4.55 16.00
CA THR A 370 -7.25 4.42 17.46
C THR A 370 -8.08 3.21 17.89
N GLU A 371 -9.15 2.91 17.15
CA GLU A 371 -10.10 1.84 17.45
C GLU A 371 -10.30 0.95 16.23
N LYS A 372 -10.63 -0.33 16.47
CA LYS A 372 -10.93 -1.29 15.41
C LYS A 372 -12.30 -0.96 14.81
N VAL A 373 -12.36 -0.85 13.48
CA VAL A 373 -13.61 -0.70 12.73
C VAL A 373 -14.35 -2.04 12.77
N SER A 374 -15.61 -2.03 13.18
CA SER A 374 -16.41 -3.26 13.33
C SER A 374 -17.66 -3.28 12.44
N THR A 375 -18.20 -2.10 12.12
CA THR A 375 -19.48 -1.96 11.40
C THR A 375 -19.37 -0.84 10.36
N LEU A 376 -19.12 -1.20 9.11
CA LEU A 376 -18.84 -0.22 8.07
C LEU A 376 -20.11 0.20 7.33
N CYS A 377 -20.31 1.50 7.15
CA CYS A 377 -21.32 2.06 6.26
C CYS A 377 -20.79 3.28 5.51
N GLY A 378 -21.50 3.69 4.46
CA GLY A 378 -21.10 4.73 3.54
C GLY A 378 -21.08 4.25 2.09
N ALA A 379 -20.35 4.98 1.25
CA ALA A 379 -20.32 4.73 -0.18
C ALA A 379 -18.92 4.92 -0.78
N ILE A 380 -18.63 4.13 -1.79
CA ILE A 380 -17.48 4.28 -2.67
C ILE A 380 -18.01 4.35 -4.09
N THR A 381 -17.76 5.46 -4.78
CA THR A 381 -18.15 5.64 -6.18
C THR A 381 -16.93 5.84 -7.05
N VAL A 382 -16.98 5.29 -8.26
CA VAL A 382 -15.97 5.48 -9.30
C VAL A 382 -16.57 6.37 -10.38
N ASP A 383 -15.92 7.49 -10.71
CA ASP A 383 -16.24 8.28 -11.88
C ASP A 383 -15.55 7.66 -13.11
N ALA A 384 -16.37 7.12 -14.00
CA ALA A 384 -15.95 6.61 -15.29
C ALA A 384 -16.70 7.37 -16.39
N LEU A 385 -15.98 8.23 -17.12
CA LEU A 385 -16.51 9.02 -18.24
C LEU A 385 -17.69 9.93 -17.86
N GLY A 386 -17.63 10.55 -16.67
CA GLY A 386 -18.66 11.46 -16.17
C GLY A 386 -19.89 10.74 -15.60
N ARG A 387 -19.76 9.46 -15.25
CA ARG A 387 -20.80 8.67 -14.59
C ARG A 387 -20.23 8.10 -13.29
N GLU A 388 -20.97 8.31 -12.21
CA GLU A 388 -20.66 7.71 -10.91
C GLU A 388 -21.20 6.27 -10.86
N ILE A 389 -20.29 5.32 -10.71
CA ILE A 389 -20.58 3.89 -10.55
C ILE A 389 -20.34 3.54 -9.08
N PRO A 390 -21.37 3.22 -8.28
CA PRO A 390 -21.16 2.73 -6.93
C PRO A 390 -20.51 1.35 -6.98
N ILE A 391 -19.40 1.20 -6.25
CA ILE A 391 -18.73 -0.10 -6.02
C ILE A 391 -18.85 -0.55 -4.57
N TYR A 392 -19.40 0.31 -3.72
CA TYR A 392 -19.80 0.04 -2.34
C TYR A 392 -20.91 1.03 -1.99
N ASP A 393 -22.04 0.53 -1.48
CA ASP A 393 -23.16 1.38 -1.01
C ASP A 393 -23.87 0.62 0.12
N ARG A 394 -23.61 1.04 1.36
CA ARG A 394 -24.20 0.49 2.58
C ARG A 394 -24.70 1.65 3.43
N ASP A 395 -25.98 1.65 3.75
CA ASP A 395 -26.54 2.64 4.66
C ASP A 395 -26.51 2.14 6.11
N ASP A 396 -26.95 3.01 7.02
CA ASP A 396 -27.00 2.73 8.45
C ASP A 396 -27.99 1.60 8.81
N SER A 397 -28.91 1.23 7.90
CA SER A 397 -29.89 0.15 8.10
C SER A 397 -29.34 -1.23 7.72
N CYS A 398 -28.30 -1.27 6.88
CA CYS A 398 -27.66 -2.49 6.41
C CYS A 398 -26.13 -2.32 6.37
N PRO A 399 -25.46 -2.09 7.52
CA PRO A 399 -24.01 -1.96 7.58
C PRO A 399 -23.33 -3.29 7.26
N GLU A 400 -22.11 -3.22 6.73
CA GLU A 400 -21.26 -4.39 6.62
C GLU A 400 -20.59 -4.69 7.96
N MET A 401 -20.77 -5.92 8.45
CA MET A 401 -20.05 -6.41 9.61
C MET A 401 -18.65 -6.82 9.16
N LEU A 402 -17.62 -6.12 9.64
CA LEU A 402 -16.24 -6.48 9.34
C LEU A 402 -15.75 -7.54 10.35
N SER A 403 -15.10 -8.58 9.83
CA SER A 403 -14.35 -9.52 10.66
C SER A 403 -12.96 -8.96 11.00
N GLU A 404 -12.12 -9.72 11.68
CA GLU A 404 -10.83 -9.22 12.18
C GLU A 404 -9.88 -8.70 11.09
N ASP A 405 -10.15 -9.04 9.82
CA ASP A 405 -9.36 -8.68 8.63
C ASP A 405 -10.12 -7.81 7.61
N VAL A 406 -10.56 -6.61 8.04
CA VAL A 406 -10.47 -5.27 7.41
C VAL A 406 -10.72 -5.04 5.89
N LEU A 407 -11.12 -6.02 5.08
CA LEU A 407 -11.50 -5.81 3.67
C LEU A 407 -12.99 -5.51 3.53
N ALA A 408 -13.33 -4.32 3.02
CA ALA A 408 -14.69 -3.98 2.60
C ALA A 408 -15.07 -4.74 1.33
N SER A 409 -16.33 -5.17 1.26
CA SER A 409 -16.87 -5.88 0.11
C SER A 409 -16.96 -4.98 -1.12
N VAL A 410 -16.04 -5.16 -2.08
CA VAL A 410 -16.09 -4.43 -3.36
C VAL A 410 -17.12 -5.09 -4.28
N ASP A 411 -18.22 -4.39 -4.51
CA ASP A 411 -19.41 -4.86 -5.21
C ASP A 411 -19.52 -4.24 -6.62
N VAL A 412 -18.83 -4.85 -7.60
CA VAL A 412 -18.91 -4.41 -9.01
C VAL A 412 -19.84 -5.36 -9.78
N LYS A 413 -21.15 -5.30 -9.52
CA LYS A 413 -22.13 -6.21 -10.17
C LYS A 413 -22.41 -5.90 -11.63
N HIS A 414 -22.28 -4.64 -12.04
CA HIS A 414 -23.00 -4.17 -13.24
C HIS A 414 -22.10 -3.88 -14.45
N ARG A 415 -20.89 -3.33 -14.26
CA ARG A 415 -19.94 -3.03 -15.36
C ARG A 415 -18.49 -3.02 -14.89
N GLY A 416 -17.58 -3.49 -15.73
CA GLY A 416 -16.16 -3.19 -15.63
C GLY A 416 -15.91 -1.69 -15.88
N ILE A 417 -14.85 -1.16 -15.29
CA ILE A 417 -14.59 0.29 -15.29
C ILE A 417 -13.77 0.62 -16.53
N ARG A 418 -14.43 0.96 -17.63
CA ARG A 418 -13.74 1.35 -18.89
C ARG A 418 -13.41 2.85 -18.89
N THR A 419 -12.18 3.21 -18.52
CA THR A 419 -11.76 4.62 -18.47
C THR A 419 -10.24 4.75 -18.52
N SER A 420 -9.75 5.87 -19.08
CA SER A 420 -8.34 6.29 -19.05
C SER A 420 -7.99 7.14 -17.83
N GLU A 421 -9.01 7.62 -17.11
CA GLU A 421 -8.89 8.44 -15.90
C GLU A 421 -9.77 7.83 -14.84
N ILE A 422 -9.23 7.63 -13.64
CA ILE A 422 -10.04 7.14 -12.53
C ILE A 422 -10.20 8.24 -11.50
N GLY A 423 -11.44 8.67 -11.32
CA GLY A 423 -11.88 9.37 -10.12
C GLY A 423 -12.54 8.35 -9.20
N MET A 424 -12.22 8.35 -7.91
CA MET A 424 -13.07 7.70 -6.91
C MET A 424 -13.40 8.67 -5.80
N VAL A 425 -14.59 8.55 -5.23
CA VAL A 425 -15.01 9.30 -4.05
C VAL A 425 -15.35 8.29 -2.97
N LEU A 426 -14.73 8.45 -1.80
CA LEU A 426 -14.91 7.58 -0.65
C LEU A 426 -15.52 8.40 0.48
N TYR A 427 -16.57 7.84 1.08
CA TYR A 427 -17.12 8.31 2.34
C TYR A 427 -17.48 7.08 3.17
N LEU A 428 -16.70 6.80 4.21
CA LEU A 428 -16.87 5.62 5.06
C LEU A 428 -16.85 6.02 6.53
N LYS A 429 -17.77 5.45 7.31
CA LYS A 429 -17.88 5.64 8.77
C LYS A 429 -18.09 4.30 9.47
N ASP A 430 -17.61 4.21 10.71
CA ASP A 430 -17.91 3.09 11.58
C ASP A 430 -19.20 3.40 12.36
N LEU A 431 -20.21 2.56 12.21
CA LEU A 431 -21.52 2.78 12.82
C LEU A 431 -21.51 2.55 14.33
N ALA A 432 -20.64 1.68 14.85
CA ALA A 432 -20.52 1.38 16.27
C ALA A 432 -19.98 2.58 17.05
N SER A 433 -18.87 3.18 16.57
CA SER A 433 -18.26 4.36 17.18
C SER A 433 -18.85 5.70 16.70
N GLN A 434 -19.60 5.68 15.58
CA GLN A 434 -20.06 6.89 14.85
C GLN A 434 -18.91 7.76 14.33
N LEU A 435 -17.69 7.22 14.27
CA LEU A 435 -16.51 7.95 13.81
C LEU A 435 -16.35 7.84 12.30
N GLU A 436 -15.95 8.96 11.68
CA GLU A 436 -15.52 8.97 10.29
C GLU A 436 -14.23 8.17 10.15
N VAL A 437 -14.25 7.17 9.27
CA VAL A 437 -13.07 6.35 8.97
C VAL A 437 -12.29 6.99 7.84
N CYS A 438 -12.94 7.35 6.73
CA CYS A 438 -12.30 8.11 5.67
C CYS A 438 -13.30 8.96 4.89
N ARG A 439 -12.81 10.10 4.39
CA ARG A 439 -13.55 10.95 3.46
C ARG A 439 -12.60 11.66 2.52
N GLY A 440 -12.72 11.40 1.24
CA GLY A 440 -11.87 12.05 0.25
C GLY A 440 -12.09 11.55 -1.16
N ASN A 441 -11.23 12.01 -2.06
CA ASN A 441 -11.26 11.63 -3.45
C ASN A 441 -9.90 11.14 -3.92
N LEU A 442 -9.93 10.08 -4.70
CA LEU A 442 -8.82 9.59 -5.50
C LEU A 442 -8.96 10.15 -6.90
N ARG A 443 -7.91 10.75 -7.46
CA ARG A 443 -7.95 11.16 -8.86
C ARG A 443 -6.65 10.87 -9.56
N TRP A 444 -6.69 9.88 -10.42
CA TRP A 444 -5.58 9.52 -11.28
C TRP A 444 -5.84 9.96 -12.72
N CYS A 445 -4.92 10.74 -13.27
CA CYS A 445 -4.83 10.98 -14.71
C CYS A 445 -3.38 10.91 -15.18
N VAL A 446 -3.18 10.42 -16.40
CA VAL A 446 -1.88 10.26 -17.08
C VAL A 446 -1.05 11.56 -17.07
N GLY A 447 -1.72 12.72 -17.09
CA GLY A 447 -1.07 14.04 -17.13
C GLY A 447 -0.40 14.47 -15.82
N ASN A 448 -0.84 13.97 -14.66
CA ASN A 448 -0.43 14.50 -13.36
C ASN A 448 0.98 14.08 -12.90
N LEU A 449 1.56 13.02 -13.50
CA LEU A 449 2.82 12.42 -13.04
C LEU A 449 4.00 12.65 -13.99
N GLY A 450 3.91 13.65 -14.87
CA GLY A 450 5.04 14.12 -15.66
C GLY A 450 5.53 13.13 -16.73
N GLY A 451 4.64 12.74 -17.65
CA GLY A 451 4.93 12.36 -19.04
C GLY A 451 5.87 11.18 -19.37
N TYR A 452 6.62 10.62 -18.42
CA TYR A 452 7.67 9.63 -18.69
C TYR A 452 7.44 8.26 -18.07
N MET A 453 6.43 8.10 -17.21
CA MET A 453 6.07 6.80 -16.63
C MET A 453 4.61 6.48 -16.90
N SER A 454 4.39 5.41 -17.67
CA SER A 454 3.09 4.77 -17.77
C SER A 454 2.88 3.94 -16.51
N PHE A 455 1.95 4.34 -15.63
CA PHE A 455 1.52 3.50 -14.51
C PHE A 455 0.49 2.43 -14.94
N TYR A 456 0.30 2.26 -16.25
CA TYR A 456 -0.54 1.18 -16.76
C TYR A 456 0.04 -0.18 -16.41
N ASN A 457 -0.83 -1.16 -16.20
CA ASN A 457 -0.50 -2.54 -15.84
C ASN A 457 0.28 -2.65 -14.51
N LEU A 458 0.35 -1.58 -13.72
CA LEU A 458 0.92 -1.63 -12.38
C LEU A 458 -0.15 -1.90 -11.34
N ARG A 459 0.23 -2.65 -10.31
CA ARG A 459 -0.56 -2.84 -9.11
C ARG A 459 -0.36 -1.64 -8.18
N LEU A 460 -1.40 -0.82 -8.12
CA LEU A 460 -1.41 0.45 -7.41
C LEU A 460 -2.21 0.29 -6.12
N CYS A 461 -1.82 1.05 -5.09
CA CYS A 461 -2.55 1.15 -3.85
C CYS A 461 -2.60 2.63 -3.46
N SER A 462 -3.79 3.18 -3.26
CA SER A 462 -3.95 4.56 -2.83
C SER A 462 -4.65 4.66 -1.49
N ILE A 463 -4.12 5.50 -0.61
CA ILE A 463 -4.67 5.75 0.72
C ILE A 463 -5.52 7.01 0.73
N VAL A 464 -6.74 6.89 1.24
CA VAL A 464 -7.64 8.01 1.57
C VAL A 464 -7.79 8.04 3.08
N ARG A 465 -7.26 9.08 3.74
CA ARG A 465 -7.36 9.25 5.20
C ARG A 465 -8.70 9.87 5.60
N GLY A 466 -9.14 9.58 6.81
CA GLY A 466 -10.05 10.41 7.59
C GLY A 466 -9.44 10.74 8.94
N ASP A 467 -10.22 11.36 9.81
CA ASP A 467 -9.74 11.78 11.12
C ASP A 467 -9.46 10.61 12.07
N ASN A 468 -10.21 9.50 11.94
CA ASN A 468 -10.12 8.36 12.86
C ASN A 468 -9.68 7.06 12.17
N GLY A 469 -9.30 7.12 10.89
CA GLY A 469 -9.00 5.94 10.10
C GLY A 469 -8.48 6.24 8.70
N TYR A 470 -8.45 5.21 7.87
CA TYR A 470 -8.14 5.33 6.46
C TYR A 470 -8.73 4.18 5.66
N ALA A 471 -8.88 4.41 4.35
CA ALA A 471 -9.14 3.36 3.37
C ALA A 471 -7.95 3.22 2.40
N ALA A 472 -7.55 1.99 2.13
CA ALA A 472 -6.57 1.65 1.09
C ALA A 472 -7.28 0.98 -0.08
N VAL A 473 -7.18 1.58 -1.26
CA VAL A 473 -7.81 1.08 -2.49
C VAL A 473 -6.76 0.42 -3.37
N HIS A 474 -6.93 -0.87 -3.65
CA HIS A 474 -6.03 -1.65 -4.50
C HIS A 474 -6.62 -1.81 -5.89
N TYR A 475 -5.90 -1.31 -6.89
CA TYR A 475 -6.41 -1.27 -8.25
C TYR A 475 -5.28 -1.36 -9.29
N THR A 476 -5.65 -1.67 -10.52
CA THR A 476 -4.78 -1.59 -11.69
C THR A 476 -5.53 -0.94 -12.83
N ILE A 477 -4.85 -0.03 -13.53
CA ILE A 477 -5.34 0.57 -14.78
C ILE A 477 -4.59 -0.15 -15.91
N PHE A 478 -5.30 -0.90 -16.73
CA PHE A 478 -4.74 -1.61 -17.87
C PHE A 478 -4.70 -0.69 -19.09
N ASP A 479 -3.59 -0.70 -19.82
CA ASP A 479 -3.47 0.03 -21.09
C ASP A 479 -4.30 -0.64 -22.20
N ASP A 480 -4.45 -1.96 -22.12
CA ASP A 480 -5.23 -2.79 -23.01
C ASP A 480 -5.91 -3.94 -22.22
N SER A 481 -7.25 -3.99 -22.23
CA SER A 481 -8.01 -4.98 -21.46
C SER A 481 -9.40 -5.28 -22.01
N PHE A 482 -9.95 -6.41 -21.58
CA PHE A 482 -11.29 -6.92 -21.89
C PHE A 482 -12.13 -7.02 -20.61
N GLU A 483 -13.44 -6.77 -20.73
CA GLU A 483 -14.37 -7.01 -19.62
C GLU A 483 -14.79 -8.49 -19.65
N ALA A 484 -14.42 -9.25 -18.62
CA ALA A 484 -14.85 -10.63 -18.46
C ALA A 484 -16.08 -10.71 -17.55
N SER A 485 -17.19 -11.24 -18.07
CA SER A 485 -18.39 -11.58 -17.29
C SER A 485 -18.30 -13.02 -16.81
N VAL A 486 -18.38 -13.23 -15.49
CA VAL A 486 -18.25 -14.53 -14.82
C VAL A 486 -19.61 -14.97 -14.28
N GLU A 487 -20.05 -16.16 -14.69
CA GLU A 487 -21.24 -16.83 -14.20
C GLU A 487 -20.84 -18.15 -13.54
N VAL A 488 -21.42 -18.44 -12.37
CA VAL A 488 -21.12 -19.67 -11.62
C VAL A 488 -22.41 -20.40 -11.27
N LYS A 489 -22.42 -21.72 -11.53
CA LYS A 489 -23.49 -22.64 -11.18
C LYS A 489 -22.93 -23.81 -10.37
N CYS A 490 -23.72 -24.34 -9.44
CA CYS A 490 -23.36 -25.56 -8.72
C CYS A 490 -24.34 -26.69 -9.07
N PHE A 491 -23.82 -27.88 -9.30
CA PHE A 491 -24.57 -29.09 -9.60
C PHE A 491 -24.28 -30.17 -8.56
N CYS A 492 -25.28 -31.02 -8.30
CA CYS A 492 -25.15 -32.23 -7.49
C CYS A 492 -25.29 -33.46 -8.40
N ASP A 493 -24.37 -34.41 -8.29
CA ASP A 493 -24.41 -35.63 -9.07
C ASP A 493 -25.50 -36.57 -8.51
N GLY A 494 -26.50 -36.88 -9.34
CA GLY A 494 -27.55 -37.88 -9.02
C GLY A 494 -28.90 -37.32 -8.53
N HIS A 495 -29.01 -36.03 -8.21
CA HIS A 495 -30.27 -35.41 -7.77
C HIS A 495 -30.49 -34.02 -8.38
N LEU A 496 -31.47 -33.91 -9.29
CA LEU A 496 -31.70 -32.72 -10.13
C LEU A 496 -32.56 -31.60 -9.50
N ASP A 497 -32.97 -31.70 -8.23
CA ASP A 497 -33.97 -30.76 -7.66
C ASP A 497 -33.75 -30.40 -6.18
N ASN A 498 -32.57 -30.68 -5.62
CA ASN A 498 -32.28 -30.39 -4.21
C ASN A 498 -31.72 -28.97 -4.03
N SER A 499 -32.13 -28.31 -2.94
CA SER A 499 -31.41 -27.14 -2.43
C SER A 499 -30.00 -27.56 -2.02
N ILE A 500 -29.03 -26.71 -2.37
CA ILE A 500 -27.61 -26.83 -2.01
C ILE A 500 -27.26 -25.61 -1.18
N TYR A 501 -26.65 -25.83 -0.03
CA TYR A 501 -26.11 -24.78 0.81
C TYR A 501 -24.63 -24.61 0.49
N LEU A 502 -24.24 -23.44 -0.01
CA LEU A 502 -22.88 -23.14 -0.45
C LEU A 502 -22.18 -22.18 0.48
N TYR A 503 -20.91 -22.47 0.77
CA TYR A 503 -20.02 -21.61 1.52
C TYR A 503 -18.60 -21.68 0.93
N GLY A 504 -17.70 -20.84 1.41
CA GLY A 504 -16.32 -20.72 0.94
C GLY A 504 -16.12 -19.54 -0.01
N THR A 505 -15.07 -19.61 -0.84
CA THR A 505 -14.57 -18.46 -1.60
C THR A 505 -14.29 -18.79 -3.07
N LEU A 506 -14.49 -17.80 -3.94
CA LEU A 506 -13.99 -17.78 -5.32
C LEU A 506 -13.13 -16.54 -5.54
N PHE A 507 -11.94 -16.72 -6.11
CA PHE A 507 -11.02 -15.63 -6.44
C PHE A 507 -10.65 -15.65 -7.91
N GLY A 508 -10.65 -14.46 -8.53
CA GLY A 508 -10.10 -14.20 -9.86
C GLY A 508 -8.68 -13.65 -9.77
N ARG A 509 -7.78 -14.13 -10.64
CA ARG A 509 -6.38 -13.69 -10.76
C ARG A 509 -5.94 -13.63 -12.22
N TYR A 510 -4.81 -12.99 -12.50
CA TYR A 510 -4.29 -12.83 -13.86
C TYR A 510 -2.94 -13.52 -14.04
N GLY A 511 -2.82 -14.35 -15.08
CA GLY A 511 -1.67 -15.24 -15.27
C GLY A 511 -0.30 -14.55 -15.41
N GLU A 512 -0.23 -13.37 -16.01
CA GLU A 512 1.04 -12.64 -16.20
C GLU A 512 1.45 -11.78 -14.99
N TYR A 513 0.66 -11.83 -13.90
CA TYR A 513 0.95 -11.07 -12.69
C TYR A 513 1.44 -11.98 -11.57
N ASP A 514 2.41 -11.49 -10.79
CA ASP A 514 2.98 -12.23 -9.66
C ASP A 514 2.00 -12.33 -8.49
N TYR A 515 1.75 -13.52 -7.95
CA TYR A 515 0.93 -13.74 -6.75
C TYR A 515 1.69 -14.55 -5.69
N SER A 516 3.02 -14.44 -5.68
CA SER A 516 3.91 -15.20 -4.80
C SER A 516 3.80 -14.83 -3.32
N THR A 517 3.31 -13.62 -3.00
CA THR A 517 3.20 -13.14 -1.61
C THR A 517 1.77 -13.14 -1.09
N SER A 518 1.61 -13.32 0.22
CA SER A 518 0.32 -13.20 0.93
C SER A 518 -0.36 -11.86 0.66
N TYR A 519 0.41 -10.76 0.66
CA TYR A 519 -0.07 -9.42 0.34
C TYR A 519 -0.69 -9.35 -1.08
N GLN A 520 0.00 -9.87 -2.09
CA GLN A 520 -0.52 -9.87 -3.46
C GLN A 520 -1.79 -10.73 -3.58
N LEU A 521 -1.80 -11.91 -2.95
CA LEU A 521 -2.96 -12.80 -2.93
C LEU A 521 -4.18 -12.14 -2.27
N LYS A 522 -4.00 -11.46 -1.13
CA LYS A 522 -5.08 -10.81 -0.40
C LYS A 522 -5.66 -9.60 -1.12
N TYR A 523 -4.79 -8.72 -1.62
CA TYR A 523 -5.21 -7.39 -2.09
C TYR A 523 -5.35 -7.24 -3.61
N TYR A 524 -4.73 -8.13 -4.40
CA TYR A 524 -4.80 -8.07 -5.87
C TYR A 524 -5.47 -9.30 -6.50
N SER A 525 -6.16 -10.12 -5.70
CA SER A 525 -7.09 -11.13 -6.19
C SER A 525 -8.51 -10.58 -6.13
N SER A 526 -9.25 -10.69 -7.23
CA SER A 526 -10.63 -10.24 -7.29
C SER A 526 -11.52 -11.25 -6.58
N LYS A 527 -12.05 -10.91 -5.40
CA LYS A 527 -12.98 -11.75 -4.66
C LYS A 527 -14.34 -11.80 -5.39
N LEU A 528 -14.68 -12.94 -5.96
CA LEU A 528 -15.89 -13.10 -6.79
C LEU A 528 -17.07 -13.64 -5.97
N PHE A 529 -16.79 -14.51 -5.00
CA PHE A 529 -17.76 -15.08 -4.06
C PHE A 529 -17.07 -15.26 -2.70
N ASP A 530 -17.80 -14.97 -1.63
CA ASP A 530 -17.33 -15.16 -0.25
C ASP A 530 -18.54 -15.36 0.65
N GLN A 531 -18.65 -16.53 1.24
CA GLN A 531 -19.71 -16.88 2.17
C GLN A 531 -19.13 -17.73 3.30
N PRO A 532 -19.29 -17.31 4.57
CA PRO A 532 -18.75 -18.08 5.68
C PRO A 532 -19.61 -19.32 5.93
N ARG A 533 -19.00 -20.37 6.51
CA ARG A 533 -19.66 -21.66 6.73
C ARG A 533 -20.88 -21.59 7.67
N ASP A 534 -20.89 -20.63 8.59
CA ASP A 534 -22.00 -20.40 9.53
C ASP A 534 -23.20 -19.70 8.87
N ARG A 535 -23.02 -19.12 7.68
CA ARG A 535 -24.08 -18.46 6.90
C ARG A 535 -24.02 -18.88 5.42
N PRO A 536 -24.25 -20.17 5.11
CA PRO A 536 -24.21 -20.63 3.73
C PRO A 536 -25.38 -20.04 2.92
N VAL A 537 -25.16 -19.85 1.62
CA VAL A 537 -26.20 -19.41 0.69
C VAL A 537 -26.94 -20.62 0.14
N GLU A 538 -28.26 -20.60 0.27
CA GLU A 538 -29.13 -21.60 -0.37
C GLU A 538 -29.28 -21.31 -1.86
N THR A 539 -29.03 -22.30 -2.69
CA THR A 539 -29.23 -22.24 -4.14
C THR A 539 -29.82 -23.55 -4.66
N LYS A 540 -30.49 -23.51 -5.82
CA LYS A 540 -30.95 -24.75 -6.48
C LYS A 540 -29.85 -25.31 -7.37
N ALA A 541 -29.79 -26.64 -7.48
CA ALA A 541 -28.89 -27.29 -8.43
C ALA A 541 -29.06 -26.73 -9.86
N GLY A 542 -27.95 -26.36 -10.49
CA GLY A 542 -27.90 -25.76 -11.83
C GLY A 542 -28.33 -24.29 -11.91
N SER A 543 -28.78 -23.69 -10.80
CA SER A 543 -29.09 -22.25 -10.78
C SER A 543 -27.84 -21.41 -10.55
N GLN A 544 -27.88 -20.19 -11.09
CA GLN A 544 -26.78 -19.25 -10.96
C GLN A 544 -26.63 -18.80 -9.50
N ILE A 545 -25.41 -18.85 -8.99
CA ILE A 545 -25.07 -18.35 -7.66
C ILE A 545 -24.99 -16.84 -7.69
N THR A 546 -25.48 -16.19 -6.63
CA THR A 546 -25.31 -14.73 -6.47
C THR A 546 -23.85 -14.44 -6.14
N MET A 547 -23.17 -13.78 -7.07
CA MET A 547 -21.77 -13.38 -6.94
C MET A 547 -21.63 -12.06 -6.17
N LEU A 548 -20.54 -11.92 -5.42
CA LEU A 548 -20.09 -10.63 -4.90
C LEU A 548 -19.64 -9.73 -6.05
N LYS A 549 -18.89 -10.30 -7.00
CA LYS A 549 -18.41 -9.62 -8.19
C LYS A 549 -18.53 -10.55 -9.40
N SER A 550 -19.28 -10.12 -10.41
CA SER A 550 -19.56 -10.91 -11.63
C SER A 550 -18.83 -10.38 -12.86
N LYS A 551 -18.12 -9.25 -12.75
CA LYS A 551 -17.37 -8.64 -13.85
C LYS A 551 -15.98 -8.21 -13.38
N VAL A 552 -14.96 -8.55 -14.17
CA VAL A 552 -13.55 -8.17 -13.92
C VAL A 552 -12.91 -7.66 -15.20
N MET A 553 -11.90 -6.79 -15.08
CA MET A 553 -11.09 -6.38 -16.23
C MET A 553 -9.86 -7.29 -16.37
N VAL A 554 -9.68 -7.89 -17.54
CA VAL A 554 -8.59 -8.82 -17.82
C VAL A 554 -7.62 -8.18 -18.82
N PRO A 555 -6.32 -8.02 -18.49
CA PRO A 555 -5.32 -7.48 -19.42
C PRO A 555 -5.23 -8.30 -20.70
N ALA A 556 -5.11 -7.63 -21.85
CA ALA A 556 -5.14 -8.25 -23.17
C ALA A 556 -3.98 -9.24 -23.42
N ASP A 557 -2.86 -9.06 -22.73
CA ASP A 557 -1.68 -9.92 -22.77
C ASP A 557 -1.70 -11.05 -21.73
N SER A 558 -2.79 -11.18 -20.96
CA SER A 558 -2.93 -12.14 -19.87
C SER A 558 -4.14 -13.07 -20.09
N PHE A 559 -4.39 -13.95 -19.11
CA PHE A 559 -5.57 -14.80 -19.02
C PHE A 559 -6.16 -14.72 -17.60
N LEU A 560 -7.45 -15.08 -17.47
CA LEU A 560 -8.15 -15.10 -16.19
C LEU A 560 -8.01 -16.49 -15.56
N ILE A 561 -7.56 -16.53 -14.32
CA ILE A 561 -7.51 -17.72 -13.47
C ILE A 561 -8.62 -17.58 -12.42
N ILE A 562 -9.47 -18.59 -12.29
CA ILE A 562 -10.46 -18.65 -11.21
C ILE A 562 -10.10 -19.80 -10.29
N GLU A 563 -9.87 -19.48 -9.02
CA GLU A 563 -9.63 -20.44 -7.93
C GLU A 563 -10.89 -20.59 -7.09
N ALA A 564 -11.27 -21.84 -6.83
CA ALA A 564 -12.37 -22.21 -5.96
C ALA A 564 -11.87 -22.94 -4.73
N ASN A 565 -12.35 -22.51 -3.58
CA ASN A 565 -12.28 -23.23 -2.32
C ASN A 565 -13.66 -23.15 -1.67
N MET A 566 -14.54 -24.07 -2.07
CA MET A 566 -15.96 -24.04 -1.71
C MET A 566 -16.36 -25.29 -0.94
N GLY A 567 -17.29 -25.13 -0.01
CA GLY A 567 -18.03 -26.22 0.60
C GLY A 567 -19.46 -26.25 0.10
N ALA A 568 -19.99 -27.45 -0.10
CA ALA A 568 -21.38 -27.69 -0.48
C ALA A 568 -22.02 -28.66 0.50
N LEU A 569 -23.23 -28.33 0.96
CA LEU A 569 -24.04 -29.15 1.86
C LEU A 569 -25.39 -29.44 1.19
N GLY A 570 -25.70 -30.73 1.03
CA GLY A 570 -27.03 -31.20 0.62
C GLY A 570 -28.02 -31.26 1.77
N ILE A 571 -29.31 -31.29 1.44
CA ILE A 571 -30.41 -31.50 2.41
C ILE A 571 -30.28 -32.85 3.14
N ASP A 572 -29.68 -33.84 2.48
CA ASP A 572 -29.38 -35.16 3.02
C ASP A 572 -28.18 -35.18 3.97
N GLY A 573 -27.54 -34.03 4.20
CA GLY A 573 -26.38 -33.87 5.07
C GLY A 573 -25.07 -34.32 4.42
N VAL A 574 -25.06 -34.61 3.11
CA VAL A 574 -23.82 -34.87 2.37
C VAL A 574 -23.06 -33.56 2.24
N GLU A 575 -21.87 -33.53 2.85
CA GLU A 575 -20.94 -32.41 2.75
C GLU A 575 -19.79 -32.77 1.80
N ASP A 576 -19.45 -31.83 0.93
CA ASP A 576 -18.35 -31.96 0.00
C ASP A 576 -17.54 -30.67 -0.08
N THR A 577 -16.27 -30.83 -0.45
CA THR A 577 -15.32 -29.74 -0.63
C THR A 577 -14.88 -29.71 -2.08
N ILE A 578 -15.10 -28.57 -2.73
CA ILE A 578 -14.77 -28.34 -4.13
C ILE A 578 -13.59 -27.38 -4.15
N HIS A 579 -12.42 -27.92 -4.48
CA HIS A 579 -11.16 -27.18 -4.49
C HIS A 579 -10.44 -27.35 -5.82
N GLY A 580 -10.08 -26.25 -6.48
CA GLY A 580 -9.33 -26.29 -7.73
C GLY A 580 -9.18 -24.94 -8.41
N THR A 581 -8.48 -24.93 -9.53
CA THR A 581 -8.25 -23.75 -10.37
C THR A 581 -8.60 -24.06 -11.83
N VAL A 582 -9.12 -23.06 -12.53
CA VAL A 582 -9.40 -23.13 -13.97
C VAL A 582 -8.92 -21.86 -14.66
N GLU A 583 -8.44 -22.02 -15.88
CA GLU A 583 -7.88 -20.92 -16.69
C GLU A 583 -8.76 -20.63 -17.90
N PHE A 584 -8.93 -19.34 -18.18
CA PHE A 584 -9.71 -18.81 -19.29
C PHE A 584 -8.83 -17.86 -20.11
N ASN A 585 -8.37 -18.35 -21.26
CA ASN A 585 -7.76 -17.51 -22.28
C ASN A 585 -8.81 -16.57 -22.86
N ILE A 586 -8.38 -15.37 -23.24
CA ILE A 586 -9.26 -14.38 -23.85
C ILE A 586 -9.76 -14.92 -25.19
N ASP A 587 -11.08 -15.11 -25.28
CA ASP A 587 -11.81 -15.45 -26.50
C ASP A 587 -13.05 -14.55 -26.59
N CYS A 588 -13.04 -13.60 -27.52
CA CYS A 588 -14.15 -12.66 -27.72
C CYS A 588 -15.29 -13.25 -28.57
N CYS A 589 -15.14 -14.49 -29.06
CA CYS A 589 -16.10 -15.10 -29.97
C CYS A 589 -17.05 -16.09 -29.30
N SER A 590 -16.75 -16.55 -28.08
CA SER A 590 -17.58 -17.54 -27.40
C SER A 590 -17.52 -17.42 -25.88
N THR A 591 -18.58 -17.88 -25.22
CA THR A 591 -18.54 -18.14 -23.77
C THR A 591 -17.79 -19.43 -23.54
N VAL A 592 -16.74 -19.37 -22.71
CA VAL A 592 -15.95 -20.54 -22.34
C VAL A 592 -16.42 -21.04 -20.99
N THR A 593 -16.74 -22.33 -20.91
CA THR A 593 -17.19 -22.99 -19.68
C THR A 593 -16.15 -24.01 -19.22
N ARG A 594 -15.85 -23.99 -17.92
CA ARG A 594 -14.97 -24.94 -17.23
C ARG A 594 -15.66 -25.45 -15.97
N GLU A 595 -15.25 -26.61 -15.50
CA GLU A 595 -15.81 -27.22 -14.30
C GLU A 595 -14.71 -27.54 -13.29
N ILE A 596 -15.02 -27.37 -12.00
CA ILE A 596 -14.23 -27.88 -10.88
C ILE A 596 -15.09 -28.93 -10.18
N ILE A 597 -14.58 -30.14 -10.08
CA ILE A 597 -15.34 -31.32 -9.65
C ILE A 597 -14.89 -31.72 -8.25
N GLY A 598 -15.84 -31.75 -7.31
CA GLY A 598 -15.72 -32.38 -6.00
C GLY A 598 -16.08 -33.86 -6.04
N LYS A 599 -16.40 -34.47 -4.90
CA LYS A 599 -16.82 -35.88 -4.83
C LYS A 599 -18.25 -36.11 -5.29
N SER A 600 -19.15 -35.22 -4.89
CA SER A 600 -20.61 -35.32 -5.12
C SER A 600 -21.18 -34.06 -5.79
N TYR A 601 -20.40 -32.98 -5.81
CA TYR A 601 -20.80 -31.71 -6.38
C TYR A 601 -19.78 -31.23 -7.40
N ARG A 602 -20.23 -30.43 -8.38
CA ARG A 602 -19.35 -29.72 -9.30
C ARG A 602 -19.78 -28.28 -9.46
N VAL A 603 -18.80 -27.39 -9.61
CA VAL A 603 -19.01 -25.98 -9.89
C VAL A 603 -18.66 -25.74 -11.35
N GLU A 604 -19.63 -25.26 -12.11
CA GLU A 604 -19.48 -24.82 -13.50
C GLU A 604 -19.26 -23.32 -13.52
N ILE A 605 -18.17 -22.89 -14.18
CA ILE A 605 -17.77 -21.50 -14.29
C ILE A 605 -17.76 -21.15 -15.78
N SER A 606 -18.59 -20.18 -16.16
CA SER A 606 -18.70 -19.67 -17.52
C SER A 606 -18.18 -18.25 -17.60
N VAL A 607 -17.29 -17.98 -18.55
CA VAL A 607 -16.66 -16.68 -18.77
C VAL A 607 -16.91 -16.19 -20.19
N ASN A 608 -17.34 -14.94 -20.32
CA ASN A 608 -17.53 -14.24 -21.59
C ASN A 608 -16.74 -12.93 -21.62
N PHE A 609 -15.83 -12.76 -22.60
CA PHE A 609 -14.98 -11.58 -22.78
C PHE A 609 -15.62 -10.59 -23.76
N ASN A 610 -15.73 -9.31 -23.38
CA ASN A 610 -16.37 -8.24 -24.15
C ASN A 610 -15.54 -6.97 -24.28
#